data_AF-A0A9X3SBU9-F1
#
_entry.id   AF-A0A9X3SBU9-F1
#
_cell.length_a   1.000
_cell.length_b   1.000
_cell.length_c   1.000
_cell.angle_alpha   90.00
_cell.angle_beta   90.00
_cell.angle_gamma   90.00
#
_symmetry.space_group_name_H-M   'P 1'
#
loop_
_entity.id
_entity.type
_entity.pdbx_description
1 polymer ?
#
loop_
_entity_poly.entity_id
_entity_poly.type
_entity_poly.pdbx_seq_one_letter_code
_entity_poly.pdbx_strand_id
1 'polypeptide(L)'
;MAERFAIAQVAPHPLEDANEVGTFAGEVSKELAARGHKVLLLAPSRSPELVRESRRLIRAAHKHPEDLFDPEGGVRVLGVGELLFNASRKGINPAPPVDIARTIEEVLSVAPLDFVHVHEPWAPSAGSVALRHSRALNVGSFHAPAERVLSTQVARKFVELFFGRMDARTASYEATAELMNTFFPSSYRLLRPGVTPEPREARTGGPLRIAFSDREERGALRLFLRALRHLPEELPWEAVVYTKTGIPTLRSSLRNRVTVVSDEDAAFAAADIVVAASLGQVTAPGVLVKALGVGAVPLAARVPVYEEVLREGDLGLHFDVGDVDVLAAQLERAIRDADLRTKLAKAGGEARQELAWSGVADQVEEIYRGLAALRHDPDPKPEVRARVKKNPLIDVDLHMHTDHSSDCATPVDVLLATARDVGLGAIAVTDHNEISGAYEAAEKAAQYGVKVIIGEEVMTADQGEVIGLFLTEKIPRGMTLEETIAEIRRQGGIVYVPHPFDRLHAVPDYEHMLKVVNQIDAIEVFNPRIAIPAFNEEAVRFAGKYRIVGGAGTDSHVAQGLGSVRITMRDFDGPEEFLESLRDADIAAKPSSLRYAQVQALKFLQTKATPPAARRATRRRKVAKAVAGRGGQ
;
A
#
# COMPACT_ATOMS: atom_id res chain seq x y z
N MET A 1 12.93 15.79 18.52
CA MET A 1 13.80 14.89 17.73
C MET A 1 13.01 14.52 16.50
N ALA A 2 13.57 14.59 15.28
CA ALA A 2 12.85 14.13 14.09
C ALA A 2 12.52 12.63 14.26
N GLU A 3 11.31 12.23 13.90
CA GLU A 3 10.85 10.84 13.99
C GLU A 3 11.68 9.99 13.01
N ARG A 4 12.28 8.90 13.49
CA ARG A 4 13.11 8.01 12.68
C ARG A 4 12.32 6.77 12.34
N PHE A 5 12.30 6.43 11.07
CA PHE A 5 11.59 5.27 10.52
C PHE A 5 12.56 4.24 9.96
N ALA A 6 12.15 2.97 10.00
CA ALA A 6 12.77 1.89 9.27
C ALA A 6 12.00 1.60 7.97
N ILE A 7 12.67 1.73 6.83
CA ILE A 7 12.04 1.80 5.50
C ILE A 7 12.71 0.79 4.58
N ALA A 8 11.91 0.00 3.87
CA ALA A 8 12.38 -0.80 2.74
C ALA A 8 11.84 -0.22 1.42
N GLN A 9 12.74 0.24 0.56
CA GLN A 9 12.46 0.61 -0.82
C GLN A 9 12.61 -0.65 -1.69
N VAL A 10 11.63 -0.95 -2.55
CA VAL A 10 11.64 -2.17 -3.37
C VAL A 10 11.57 -1.79 -4.84
N ALA A 11 12.69 -1.94 -5.54
CA ALA A 11 12.79 -1.67 -6.97
C ALA A 11 12.47 -2.94 -7.80
N PRO A 12 11.75 -2.81 -8.93
CA PRO A 12 11.32 -3.93 -9.75
C PRO A 12 12.43 -4.48 -10.66
N HIS A 13 13.46 -3.69 -10.92
CA HIS A 13 14.54 -3.97 -11.87
C HIS A 13 15.90 -4.01 -11.17
N PRO A 14 16.91 -4.68 -11.77
CA PRO A 14 18.28 -4.60 -11.31
C PRO A 14 18.75 -3.16 -11.14
N LEU A 15 19.43 -2.87 -10.02
CA LEU A 15 20.02 -1.55 -9.78
C LEU A 15 21.13 -1.22 -10.77
N GLU A 16 21.78 -2.26 -11.32
CA GLU A 16 22.81 -2.13 -12.34
C GLU A 16 22.22 -1.74 -13.71
N ASP A 17 20.93 -1.96 -13.92
CA ASP A 17 20.24 -1.49 -15.11
C ASP A 17 19.88 -0.02 -14.90
N ALA A 18 20.60 0.91 -15.53
CA ALA A 18 20.28 2.34 -15.46
C ALA A 18 18.84 2.61 -15.95
N ASN A 19 17.90 2.71 -15.02
CA ASN A 19 16.46 2.83 -15.25
C ASN A 19 15.85 3.89 -14.32
N GLU A 20 14.77 4.56 -14.75
CA GLU A 20 14.22 5.74 -14.05
C GLU A 20 13.69 5.36 -12.66
N VAL A 21 13.06 4.18 -12.56
CA VAL A 21 12.51 3.65 -11.31
C VAL A 21 13.61 3.36 -10.29
N GLY A 22 14.71 2.76 -10.74
CA GLY A 22 15.89 2.48 -9.92
C GLY A 22 16.59 3.76 -9.45
N THR A 23 16.72 4.77 -10.32
CA THR A 23 17.25 6.09 -9.95
C THR A 23 16.36 6.74 -8.89
N PHE A 24 15.04 6.74 -9.09
CA PHE A 24 14.12 7.31 -8.11
C PHE A 24 14.23 6.63 -6.74
N ALA A 25 14.16 5.29 -6.71
CA ALA A 25 14.28 4.52 -5.48
C ALA A 25 15.62 4.76 -4.79
N GLY A 26 16.71 4.83 -5.56
CA GLY A 26 18.06 5.06 -5.06
C GLY A 26 18.27 6.45 -4.47
N GLU A 27 17.91 7.51 -5.19
CA GLU A 27 18.11 8.90 -4.72
C GLU A 27 17.24 9.23 -3.51
N VAL A 28 15.95 8.82 -3.52
CA VAL A 28 15.08 8.96 -2.34
C VAL A 28 15.64 8.18 -1.15
N SER A 29 16.18 6.98 -1.36
CA SER A 29 16.82 6.21 -0.27
C SER A 29 17.99 6.96 0.35
N LYS A 30 18.84 7.58 -0.47
CA LYS A 30 20.01 8.34 0.00
C LYS A 30 19.60 9.55 0.82
N GLU A 31 18.61 10.31 0.34
CA GLU A 31 18.07 11.47 1.08
C GLU A 31 17.47 11.06 2.42
N LEU A 32 16.67 9.99 2.46
CA LEU A 32 16.08 9.48 3.70
C LEU A 32 17.16 8.99 4.69
N ALA A 33 18.17 8.26 4.20
CA ALA A 33 19.28 7.80 5.04
C ALA A 33 20.09 8.99 5.60
N ALA A 34 20.36 10.02 4.78
CA ALA A 34 21.06 11.23 5.21
C ALA A 34 20.31 12.01 6.33
N ARG A 35 18.99 11.86 6.39
CA ARG A 35 18.13 12.42 7.45
C ARG A 35 18.05 11.54 8.72
N GLY A 36 18.70 10.37 8.70
CA GLY A 36 18.83 9.47 9.84
C GLY A 36 17.78 8.35 9.89
N HIS A 37 17.04 8.12 8.81
CA HIS A 37 16.19 6.94 8.67
C HIS A 37 17.02 5.67 8.43
N LYS A 38 16.51 4.52 8.87
CA LYS A 38 17.13 3.23 8.55
C LYS A 38 16.57 2.74 7.22
N VAL A 39 17.40 2.65 6.17
CA VAL A 39 16.90 2.38 4.81
C VAL A 39 17.50 1.09 4.24
N LEU A 40 16.63 0.19 3.80
CA LEU A 40 16.96 -0.95 2.94
C LEU A 40 16.51 -0.66 1.51
N LEU A 41 17.34 -0.97 0.53
CA LEU A 41 16.98 -0.97 -0.89
C LEU A 41 17.04 -2.41 -1.40
N LEU A 42 15.87 -3.00 -1.63
CA LEU A 42 15.69 -4.35 -2.15
C LEU A 42 15.50 -4.30 -3.66
N ALA A 43 16.33 -5.02 -4.40
CA ALA A 43 16.22 -5.10 -5.85
C ALA A 43 16.78 -6.42 -6.36
N PRO A 44 16.31 -6.94 -7.51
CA PRO A 44 17.06 -7.94 -8.26
C PRO A 44 18.50 -7.45 -8.49
N SER A 45 19.44 -8.36 -8.70
CA SER A 45 20.84 -7.96 -8.98
C SER A 45 21.45 -8.84 -10.07
N ARG A 46 22.38 -8.25 -10.82
CA ARG A 46 23.23 -8.99 -11.77
C ARG A 46 24.54 -9.46 -11.13
N SER A 47 24.85 -9.05 -9.89
CA SER A 47 26.04 -9.44 -9.15
C SER A 47 25.79 -10.66 -8.25
N PRO A 48 26.38 -11.82 -8.57
CA PRO A 48 26.34 -12.99 -7.69
C PRO A 48 26.95 -12.73 -6.31
N GLU A 49 27.94 -11.85 -6.24
CA GLU A 49 28.62 -11.45 -5.01
C GLU A 49 27.62 -10.77 -4.06
N LEU A 50 26.88 -9.77 -4.56
CA LEU A 50 25.87 -9.05 -3.79
C LEU A 50 24.74 -9.96 -3.33
N VAL A 51 24.28 -10.90 -4.16
CA VAL A 51 23.23 -11.86 -3.79
C VAL A 51 23.73 -12.81 -2.69
N ARG A 52 24.97 -13.29 -2.77
CA ARG A 52 25.57 -14.14 -1.71
C ARG A 52 25.76 -13.39 -0.41
N GLU A 53 26.18 -12.13 -0.47
CA GLU A 53 26.33 -11.25 0.70
C GLU A 53 24.98 -10.99 1.37
N SER A 54 23.97 -10.59 0.59
CA SER A 54 22.60 -10.37 1.06
C SER A 54 22.06 -11.57 1.84
N ARG A 55 22.22 -12.78 1.30
CA ARG A 55 21.80 -14.03 1.97
C ARG A 55 22.55 -14.30 3.27
N ARG A 56 23.81 -13.87 3.42
CA ARG A 56 24.56 -13.99 4.68
C ARG A 56 24.02 -13.03 5.72
N LEU A 57 23.78 -11.78 5.34
CA LEU A 57 23.20 -10.76 6.22
C LEU A 57 21.81 -11.17 6.71
N ILE A 58 20.94 -11.64 5.81
CA ILE A 58 19.59 -12.14 6.16
C ILE A 58 19.65 -13.28 7.18
N ARG A 59 20.59 -14.22 7.03
CA ARG A 59 20.77 -15.30 8.03
C ARG A 59 21.25 -14.78 9.38
N ALA A 60 22.15 -13.80 9.41
CA ALA A 60 22.60 -13.18 10.66
C ALA A 60 21.45 -12.41 11.35
N ALA A 61 20.61 -11.75 10.54
CA ALA A 61 19.48 -10.95 10.98
C ALA A 61 18.42 -11.72 11.78
N HIS A 62 18.34 -13.05 11.62
CA HIS A 62 17.45 -13.88 12.44
C HIS A 62 17.77 -13.81 13.94
N LYS A 63 19.02 -13.49 14.30
CA LYS A 63 19.45 -13.27 15.69
C LYS A 63 19.52 -11.80 16.05
N HIS A 64 19.99 -10.98 15.12
CA HIS A 64 20.18 -9.54 15.31
C HIS A 64 19.56 -8.77 14.13
N PRO A 65 18.24 -8.49 14.16
CA PRO A 65 17.54 -7.86 13.05
C PRO A 65 18.13 -6.51 12.61
N GLU A 66 18.74 -5.79 13.54
CA GLU A 66 19.38 -4.50 13.30
C GLU A 66 20.60 -4.58 12.36
N ASP A 67 21.24 -5.75 12.27
CA ASP A 67 22.40 -5.98 11.39
C ASP A 67 22.02 -5.93 9.90
N LEU A 68 20.73 -5.92 9.57
CA LEU A 68 20.28 -5.69 8.19
C LEU A 68 20.50 -4.26 7.74
N PHE A 69 20.51 -3.29 8.65
CA PHE A 69 20.67 -1.90 8.27
C PHE A 69 22.15 -1.52 8.16
N ASP A 70 22.42 -0.36 7.60
CA ASP A 70 23.78 0.14 7.55
C ASP A 70 24.22 0.71 8.91
N PRO A 71 25.33 0.21 9.51
CA PRO A 71 25.76 0.65 10.82
C PRO A 71 26.26 2.10 10.84
N GLU A 72 26.64 2.65 9.68
CA GLU A 72 27.05 4.05 9.52
C GLU A 72 25.87 4.97 9.19
N GLY A 73 24.65 4.42 9.09
CA GLY A 73 23.43 5.16 8.77
C GLY A 73 23.24 5.41 7.27
N GLY A 74 23.95 4.69 6.41
CA GLY A 74 23.75 4.72 4.96
C GLY A 74 22.55 3.87 4.47
N VAL A 75 22.42 3.76 3.15
CA VAL A 75 21.46 2.86 2.52
C VAL A 75 22.08 1.46 2.42
N ARG A 76 21.45 0.45 3.03
CA ARG A 76 21.84 -0.95 2.77
C ARG A 76 21.15 -1.45 1.51
N VAL A 77 21.93 -1.82 0.51
CA VAL A 77 21.41 -2.49 -0.70
C VAL A 77 21.44 -4.01 -0.52
N LEU A 78 20.32 -4.68 -0.78
CA LEU A 78 20.22 -6.15 -0.79
C LEU A 78 19.77 -6.65 -2.17
N GLY A 79 20.64 -7.42 -2.82
CA GLY A 79 20.33 -8.18 -4.03
C GLY A 79 19.45 -9.38 -3.70
N VAL A 80 18.15 -9.32 -4.04
CA VAL A 80 17.17 -10.36 -3.65
C VAL A 80 17.18 -11.61 -4.52
N GLY A 81 17.93 -11.61 -5.62
CA GLY A 81 18.15 -12.80 -6.45
C GLY A 81 18.79 -12.45 -7.78
N GLU A 82 19.28 -13.47 -8.47
CA GLU A 82 19.89 -13.31 -9.79
C GLU A 82 18.80 -13.42 -10.86
N LEU A 83 18.74 -12.43 -11.76
CA LEU A 83 18.01 -12.60 -13.02
C LEU A 83 18.84 -13.47 -13.96
N LEU A 84 18.86 -14.76 -13.68
CA LEU A 84 19.28 -15.77 -14.65
C LEU A 84 18.20 -15.80 -15.73
N PHE A 85 18.30 -15.01 -16.81
CA PHE A 85 17.93 -15.36 -18.20
C PHE A 85 17.89 -14.15 -19.15
N ASN A 86 18.58 -14.32 -20.30
CA ASN A 86 18.43 -13.54 -21.52
C ASN A 86 16.98 -13.63 -22.04
N ALA A 87 16.27 -12.50 -22.10
CA ALA A 87 14.94 -12.41 -22.71
C ALA A 87 15.03 -12.54 -24.24
N SER A 88 15.00 -13.78 -24.76
CA SER A 88 14.75 -14.02 -26.20
C SER A 88 13.82 -15.22 -26.49
N ARG A 89 13.08 -15.74 -25.51
CA ARG A 89 12.01 -16.72 -25.79
C ARG A 89 10.64 -16.07 -25.70
N LYS A 90 10.03 -15.85 -26.87
CA LYS A 90 8.64 -15.45 -27.04
C LYS A 90 7.70 -16.34 -26.22
N GLY A 91 6.83 -15.74 -25.41
CA GLY A 91 5.50 -16.29 -25.11
C GLY A 91 5.24 -16.89 -23.73
N ILE A 92 6.14 -16.77 -22.75
CA ILE A 92 5.85 -17.19 -21.37
C ILE A 92 6.04 -15.98 -20.45
N ASN A 93 4.96 -15.54 -19.79
CA ASN A 93 5.03 -14.48 -18.77
C ASN A 93 5.94 -14.96 -17.62
N PRO A 94 7.03 -14.24 -17.29
CA PRO A 94 7.95 -14.70 -16.27
C PRO A 94 7.36 -14.41 -14.90
N ALA A 95 7.04 -15.43 -14.10
CA ALA A 95 7.02 -15.25 -12.65
C ALA A 95 8.45 -14.89 -12.19
N PRO A 96 8.64 -14.05 -11.16
CA PRO A 96 9.97 -13.82 -10.60
C PRO A 96 10.53 -15.19 -10.21
N PRO A 97 11.81 -15.46 -10.52
CA PRO A 97 12.51 -16.64 -10.03
C PRO A 97 12.18 -16.92 -8.55
N VAL A 98 11.90 -18.18 -8.21
CA VAL A 98 11.42 -18.61 -6.87
C VAL A 98 12.34 -18.13 -5.73
N ASP A 99 13.63 -17.93 -6.04
CA ASP A 99 14.63 -17.41 -5.12
C ASP A 99 14.46 -15.92 -4.80
N ILE A 100 13.98 -15.10 -5.73
CA ILE A 100 13.63 -13.69 -5.46
C ILE A 100 12.51 -13.62 -4.43
N ALA A 101 11.47 -14.42 -4.63
CA ALA A 101 10.31 -14.35 -3.76
C ALA A 101 10.62 -14.77 -2.33
N ARG A 102 11.39 -15.86 -2.17
CA ARG A 102 11.85 -16.34 -0.87
C ARG A 102 12.73 -15.32 -0.15
N THR A 103 13.67 -14.69 -0.86
CA THR A 103 14.59 -13.74 -0.24
C THR A 103 13.86 -12.49 0.25
N ILE A 104 12.90 -11.98 -0.53
CA ILE A 104 12.04 -10.86 -0.10
C ILE A 104 11.22 -11.25 1.13
N GLU A 105 10.58 -12.43 1.12
CA GLU A 105 9.83 -12.93 2.28
C GLU A 105 10.70 -13.03 3.53
N GLU A 106 11.90 -13.62 3.43
CA GLU A 106 12.84 -13.74 4.54
C GLU A 106 13.20 -12.35 5.11
N VAL A 107 13.60 -11.39 4.26
CA VAL A 107 13.93 -10.01 4.69
C VAL A 107 12.76 -9.37 5.42
N LEU A 108 11.58 -9.37 4.81
CA LEU A 108 10.39 -8.70 5.38
C LEU A 108 9.87 -9.39 6.65
N SER A 109 10.23 -10.65 6.88
CA SER A 109 9.85 -11.37 8.10
C SER A 109 10.74 -11.06 9.31
N VAL A 110 12.00 -10.68 9.07
CA VAL A 110 12.99 -10.42 10.13
C VAL A 110 13.23 -8.93 10.36
N ALA A 111 13.14 -8.10 9.32
CA ALA A 111 13.45 -6.68 9.40
C ALA A 111 12.35 -5.91 10.17
N PRO A 112 12.69 -5.12 11.20
CA PRO A 112 11.74 -4.32 11.96
C PRO A 112 11.36 -3.06 11.16
N LEU A 113 10.55 -3.22 10.11
CA LEU A 113 10.19 -2.16 9.18
C LEU A 113 8.91 -1.42 9.59
N ASP A 114 8.97 -0.09 9.55
CA ASP A 114 7.79 0.76 9.62
C ASP A 114 7.09 0.83 8.26
N PHE A 115 7.87 0.94 7.18
CA PHE A 115 7.38 1.12 5.82
C PHE A 115 8.00 0.14 4.83
N VAL A 116 7.18 -0.32 3.89
CA VAL A 116 7.61 -0.99 2.66
C VAL A 116 7.10 -0.16 1.49
N HIS A 117 8.00 0.55 0.82
CA HIS A 117 7.71 1.39 -0.33
C HIS A 117 8.08 0.64 -1.61
N VAL A 118 7.08 0.22 -2.38
CA VAL A 118 7.25 -0.51 -3.63
C VAL A 118 7.15 0.42 -4.82
N HIS A 119 8.00 0.21 -5.82
CA HIS A 119 7.92 0.95 -7.08
C HIS A 119 7.45 0.04 -8.21
N GLU A 120 6.48 0.51 -8.99
CA GLU A 120 5.85 -0.21 -10.08
C GLU A 120 5.53 -1.68 -9.73
N PRO A 121 4.65 -1.93 -8.73
CA PRO A 121 4.38 -3.27 -8.21
C PRO A 121 3.50 -4.13 -9.16
N TRP A 122 3.86 -4.19 -10.44
CA TRP A 122 3.15 -4.97 -11.45
C TRP A 122 3.34 -6.45 -11.19
N ALA A 123 2.25 -7.21 -11.12
CA ALA A 123 2.34 -8.64 -10.96
C ALA A 123 2.72 -9.29 -12.31
N PRO A 124 3.74 -10.16 -12.36
CA PRO A 124 4.58 -10.60 -11.25
C PRO A 124 5.93 -9.82 -11.19
N SER A 125 6.28 -9.27 -10.03
CA SER A 125 7.51 -8.47 -9.78
C SER A 125 7.98 -8.54 -8.32
N ALA A 126 9.21 -8.09 -8.04
CA ALA A 126 9.72 -7.92 -6.68
C ALA A 126 8.78 -7.07 -5.81
N GLY A 127 8.26 -5.96 -6.35
CA GLY A 127 7.28 -5.11 -5.66
C GLY A 127 5.97 -5.84 -5.32
N SER A 128 5.43 -6.63 -6.25
CA SER A 128 4.22 -7.43 -5.98
C SER A 128 4.44 -8.51 -4.91
N VAL A 129 5.63 -9.12 -4.86
CA VAL A 129 5.98 -10.07 -3.80
C VAL A 129 6.14 -9.35 -2.47
N ALA A 130 6.80 -8.20 -2.44
CA ALA A 130 6.94 -7.41 -1.23
C ALA A 130 5.57 -7.04 -0.64
N LEU A 131 4.62 -6.59 -1.45
CA LEU A 131 3.25 -6.31 -1.00
C LEU A 131 2.54 -7.55 -0.42
N ARG A 132 2.82 -8.75 -0.96
CA ARG A 132 2.22 -9.99 -0.48
C ARG A 132 2.69 -10.37 0.93
N HIS A 133 3.97 -10.16 1.23
CA HIS A 133 4.59 -10.61 2.48
C HIS A 133 4.80 -9.49 3.51
N SER A 134 4.66 -8.22 3.10
CA SER A 134 4.81 -7.08 3.99
C SER A 134 3.81 -7.09 5.13
N ARG A 135 4.31 -6.76 6.33
CA ARG A 135 3.53 -6.50 7.55
C ARG A 135 3.62 -5.02 7.97
N ALA A 136 4.29 -4.20 7.17
CA ALA A 136 4.54 -2.79 7.40
C ALA A 136 3.49 -1.92 6.69
N LEU A 137 3.57 -0.59 6.89
CA LEU A 137 2.81 0.37 6.10
C LEU A 137 3.34 0.39 4.66
N ASN A 138 2.46 0.14 3.70
CA ASN A 138 2.79 -0.06 2.30
C ASN A 138 2.51 1.21 1.49
N VAL A 139 3.53 1.70 0.79
CA VAL A 139 3.40 2.81 -0.17
C VAL A 139 3.72 2.29 -1.56
N GLY A 140 2.89 2.59 -2.55
CA GLY A 140 3.13 2.23 -3.94
C GLY A 140 3.35 3.43 -4.84
N SER A 141 4.50 3.51 -5.51
CA SER A 141 4.80 4.54 -6.51
C SER A 141 4.66 4.04 -7.94
N PHE A 142 3.97 4.81 -8.79
CA PHE A 142 3.81 4.58 -10.22
C PHE A 142 4.54 5.68 -11.01
N HIS A 143 5.43 5.28 -11.93
CA HIS A 143 6.34 6.23 -12.57
C HIS A 143 5.98 6.54 -14.02
N ALA A 144 5.89 5.53 -14.88
CA ALA A 144 5.44 5.68 -16.26
C ALA A 144 4.99 4.33 -16.85
N PRO A 145 3.91 3.72 -16.33
CA PRO A 145 3.48 2.42 -16.82
C PRO A 145 2.96 2.48 -18.25
N ALA A 146 3.41 1.56 -19.09
CA ALA A 146 2.87 1.43 -20.44
C ALA A 146 1.42 0.95 -20.39
N GLU A 147 0.51 1.61 -21.12
CA GLU A 147 -0.93 1.28 -21.20
C GLU A 147 -1.18 -0.20 -21.55
N ARG A 148 -0.31 -0.79 -22.37
CA ARG A 148 -0.37 -2.22 -22.74
C ARG A 148 -0.25 -3.16 -21.53
N VAL A 149 0.47 -2.75 -20.48
CA VAL A 149 0.61 -3.55 -19.24
C VAL A 149 -0.70 -3.53 -18.46
N LEU A 150 -1.38 -2.37 -18.42
CA LEU A 150 -2.61 -2.13 -17.65
C LEU A 150 -3.85 -2.77 -18.28
N SER A 151 -3.90 -2.80 -19.61
CA SER A 151 -5.07 -3.28 -20.40
C SER A 151 -5.25 -4.81 -20.42
N THR A 152 -4.35 -5.60 -19.85
CA THR A 152 -4.50 -7.08 -19.84
C THR A 152 -5.44 -7.55 -18.72
N GLN A 153 -6.47 -8.34 -19.07
CA GLN A 153 -7.48 -8.83 -18.10
C GLN A 153 -6.88 -9.66 -16.95
N VAL A 154 -5.78 -10.37 -17.21
CA VAL A 154 -5.06 -11.16 -16.20
C VAL A 154 -4.33 -10.24 -15.22
N ALA A 155 -3.67 -9.19 -15.70
CA ALA A 155 -3.04 -8.21 -14.82
C ALA A 155 -4.08 -7.56 -13.91
N ARG A 156 -5.24 -7.16 -14.45
CA ARG A 156 -6.28 -6.46 -13.68
C ARG A 156 -6.71 -7.21 -12.41
N LYS A 157 -7.06 -8.50 -12.50
CA LYS A 157 -7.50 -9.29 -11.32
C LYS A 157 -6.40 -9.49 -10.26
N PHE A 158 -5.16 -9.68 -10.69
CA PHE A 158 -4.03 -9.82 -9.76
C PHE A 158 -3.69 -8.46 -9.14
N VAL A 159 -3.68 -7.41 -9.95
CA VAL A 159 -3.37 -6.03 -9.53
C VAL A 159 -4.42 -5.53 -8.52
N GLU A 160 -5.72 -5.76 -8.73
CA GLU A 160 -6.78 -5.42 -7.76
C GLU A 160 -6.51 -6.05 -6.37
N LEU A 161 -6.03 -7.29 -6.32
CA LEU A 161 -5.71 -7.98 -5.05
C LEU A 161 -4.54 -7.32 -4.30
N PHE A 162 -3.55 -6.79 -5.04
CA PHE A 162 -2.38 -6.13 -4.46
C PHE A 162 -2.63 -4.66 -4.15
N PHE A 163 -3.49 -3.99 -4.91
CA PHE A 163 -3.87 -2.60 -4.66
C PHE A 163 -4.56 -2.45 -3.31
N GLY A 164 -5.41 -3.39 -2.92
CA GLY A 164 -6.05 -3.40 -1.60
C GLY A 164 -5.09 -3.57 -0.41
N ARG A 165 -3.78 -3.70 -0.62
CA ARG A 165 -2.77 -3.78 0.46
C ARG A 165 -1.93 -2.52 0.61
N MET A 166 -2.09 -1.55 -0.29
CA MET A 166 -1.38 -0.27 -0.24
C MET A 166 -2.15 0.72 0.64
N ASP A 167 -1.44 1.47 1.48
CA ASP A 167 -2.03 2.49 2.36
C ASP A 167 -1.90 3.89 1.76
N ALA A 168 -0.90 4.08 0.91
CA ALA A 168 -0.78 5.27 0.07
C ALA A 168 -0.31 4.89 -1.33
N ARG A 169 -0.74 5.70 -2.30
CA ARG A 169 -0.42 5.54 -3.71
C ARG A 169 0.10 6.86 -4.24
N THR A 170 1.19 6.81 -4.98
CA THR A 170 1.78 7.99 -5.60
C THR A 170 1.96 7.80 -7.10
N ALA A 171 1.91 8.90 -7.83
CA ALA A 171 2.17 8.93 -9.26
C ALA A 171 3.23 10.00 -9.55
N SER A 172 4.20 9.68 -10.41
CA SER A 172 5.24 10.65 -10.78
C SER A 172 4.70 11.86 -11.54
N TYR A 173 3.59 11.68 -12.25
CA TYR A 173 3.02 12.65 -13.18
C TYR A 173 1.49 12.61 -13.12
N GLU A 174 0.82 13.71 -13.41
CA GLU A 174 -0.64 13.77 -13.52
C GLU A 174 -1.14 12.85 -14.63
N ALA A 175 -0.47 12.86 -15.78
CA ALA A 175 -0.78 11.92 -16.88
C ALA A 175 -0.70 10.44 -16.44
N THR A 176 0.20 10.12 -15.49
CA THR A 176 0.29 8.79 -14.90
C THR A 176 -0.86 8.53 -13.92
N ALA A 177 -1.22 9.50 -13.08
CA ALA A 177 -2.35 9.41 -12.17
C ALA A 177 -3.67 9.19 -12.92
N GLU A 178 -3.93 9.95 -13.99
CA GLU A 178 -5.12 9.82 -14.83
C GLU A 178 -5.23 8.44 -15.50
N LEU A 179 -4.12 7.97 -16.07
CA LEU A 179 -4.03 6.62 -16.65
C LEU A 179 -4.33 5.57 -15.57
N MET A 180 -3.70 5.69 -14.41
CA MET A 180 -3.91 4.78 -13.29
C MET A 180 -5.35 4.79 -12.79
N ASN A 181 -5.97 5.96 -12.65
CA ASN A 181 -7.34 6.11 -12.19
C ASN A 181 -8.36 5.51 -13.17
N THR A 182 -8.04 5.47 -14.48
CA THR A 182 -8.88 4.83 -15.50
C THR A 182 -8.96 3.31 -15.32
N PHE A 183 -7.84 2.66 -14.98
CA PHE A 183 -7.78 1.20 -14.81
C PHE A 183 -8.05 0.76 -13.37
N PHE A 184 -7.62 1.57 -12.40
CA PHE A 184 -7.65 1.31 -10.96
C PHE A 184 -8.09 2.60 -10.22
N PRO A 185 -9.41 2.84 -10.11
CA PRO A 185 -9.93 4.04 -9.48
C PRO A 185 -9.47 4.16 -8.02
N SER A 186 -8.74 5.23 -7.69
CA SER A 186 -8.23 5.50 -6.34
C SER A 186 -7.69 6.93 -6.24
N SER A 187 -7.30 7.35 -5.04
CA SER A 187 -6.53 8.58 -4.86
C SER A 187 -5.04 8.33 -5.12
N TYR A 188 -4.43 9.17 -5.95
CA TYR A 188 -3.00 9.15 -6.24
C TYR A 188 -2.41 10.50 -5.87
N ARG A 189 -1.40 10.51 -5.00
CA ARG A 189 -0.66 11.72 -4.66
C ARG A 189 0.46 11.93 -5.67
N LEU A 190 0.59 13.13 -6.22
CA LEU A 190 1.72 13.44 -7.09
C LEU A 190 3.03 13.40 -6.30
N LEU A 191 4.04 12.72 -6.85
CA LEU A 191 5.38 12.63 -6.30
C LEU A 191 6.39 12.65 -7.45
N ARG A 192 6.70 13.86 -7.93
CA ARG A 192 7.54 14.06 -9.11
C ARG A 192 8.99 13.62 -8.85
N PRO A 193 9.66 12.99 -9.84
CA PRO A 193 11.08 12.68 -9.74
C PRO A 193 11.92 13.93 -9.55
N GLY A 194 12.93 13.81 -8.69
CA GLY A 194 13.88 14.88 -8.46
C GLY A 194 14.89 15.02 -9.59
N VAL A 195 15.51 16.19 -9.65
CA VAL A 195 16.59 16.49 -10.58
C VAL A 195 17.90 16.46 -9.82
N THR A 196 18.86 15.66 -10.31
CA THR A 196 20.25 15.71 -9.84
C THR A 196 20.99 16.81 -10.61
N PRO A 197 21.44 17.89 -9.95
CA PRO A 197 22.24 18.90 -10.62
C PRO A 197 23.62 18.33 -10.93
N GLU A 198 24.05 18.41 -12.18
CA GLU A 198 25.41 18.03 -12.55
C GLU A 198 26.27 19.28 -12.76
N PRO A 199 27.47 19.33 -12.17
CA PRO A 199 28.42 20.40 -12.45
C PRO A 199 28.72 20.44 -13.95
N ARG A 200 28.37 21.55 -14.59
CA ARG A 200 28.63 21.77 -16.00
C ARG A 200 29.67 22.87 -16.17
N GLU A 201 30.76 22.55 -16.85
CA GLU A 201 31.68 23.57 -17.33
C GLU A 201 31.00 24.38 -18.45
N ALA A 202 30.99 25.71 -18.31
CA ALA A 202 30.46 26.60 -19.33
C ALA A 202 31.31 26.46 -20.60
N ARG A 203 30.73 25.88 -21.66
CA ARG A 203 31.40 25.79 -22.96
C ARG A 203 31.47 27.18 -23.59
N THR A 204 32.68 27.69 -23.76
CA THR A 204 32.93 28.97 -24.44
C THR A 204 33.35 28.71 -25.90
N GLY A 205 32.36 28.77 -26.80
CA GLY A 205 32.59 28.63 -28.25
C GLY A 205 32.56 27.19 -28.79
N GLY A 206 32.59 27.09 -30.13
CA GLY A 206 32.42 25.83 -30.88
C GLY A 206 30.97 25.52 -31.25
N PRO A 207 30.72 24.40 -31.98
CA PRO A 207 29.38 24.00 -32.37
C PRO A 207 28.55 23.57 -31.15
N LEU A 208 27.25 23.86 -31.21
CA LEU A 208 26.27 23.40 -30.22
C LEU A 208 26.11 21.89 -30.31
N ARG A 209 26.05 21.22 -29.15
CA ARG A 209 25.89 19.78 -29.04
C ARG A 209 24.43 19.42 -28.81
N ILE A 210 23.89 18.59 -29.69
CA ILE A 210 22.54 18.06 -29.62
C ILE A 210 22.64 16.59 -29.19
N ALA A 211 22.09 16.24 -28.03
CA ALA A 211 22.07 14.86 -27.54
C ALA A 211 20.73 14.19 -27.82
N PHE A 212 20.78 12.89 -28.14
CA PHE A 212 19.62 12.03 -28.29
C PHE A 212 19.91 10.67 -27.66
N SER A 213 18.89 10.06 -27.04
CA SER A 213 18.95 8.72 -26.47
C SER A 213 17.85 7.84 -27.04
N ASP A 214 18.20 6.68 -27.60
CA ASP A 214 17.21 5.70 -28.09
C ASP A 214 16.52 4.90 -26.97
N ARG A 215 16.76 5.26 -25.70
CA ARG A 215 16.14 4.68 -24.51
C ARG A 215 14.62 4.87 -24.47
N GLU A 216 14.10 5.97 -25.01
CA GLU A 216 12.66 6.21 -25.10
C GLU A 216 12.00 5.20 -26.06
N GLU A 217 12.38 5.27 -27.32
CA GLU A 217 11.76 4.54 -28.41
C GLU A 217 12.74 4.48 -29.58
N ARG A 218 13.03 3.26 -30.05
CA ARG A 218 13.93 3.07 -31.20
C ARG A 218 13.41 3.74 -32.48
N GLY A 219 12.09 3.88 -32.63
CA GLY A 219 11.45 4.58 -33.74
C GLY A 219 11.84 6.06 -33.80
N ALA A 220 11.99 6.70 -32.65
CA ALA A 220 12.33 8.12 -32.51
C ALA A 220 13.71 8.46 -33.08
N LEU A 221 14.69 7.53 -33.02
CA LEU A 221 16.02 7.74 -33.59
C LEU A 221 15.96 8.07 -35.09
N ARG A 222 15.07 7.40 -35.84
CA ARG A 222 14.94 7.67 -37.28
C ARG A 222 14.36 9.06 -37.52
N LEU A 223 13.42 9.49 -36.69
CA LEU A 223 12.82 10.81 -36.77
C LEU A 223 13.85 11.89 -36.46
N PHE A 224 14.61 11.73 -35.38
CA PHE A 224 15.70 12.62 -34.99
C PHE A 224 16.76 12.76 -36.10
N LEU A 225 17.25 11.64 -36.64
CA LEU A 225 18.21 11.65 -37.75
C LEU A 225 17.64 12.28 -39.02
N ARG A 226 16.32 12.19 -39.26
CA ARG A 226 15.69 12.87 -40.40
C ARG A 226 15.67 14.38 -40.21
N ALA A 227 15.34 14.87 -39.02
CA ALA A 227 15.31 16.29 -38.71
C ALA A 227 16.71 16.92 -38.81
N LEU A 228 17.76 16.23 -38.36
CA LEU A 228 19.15 16.69 -38.55
C LEU A 228 19.54 16.89 -40.02
N ARG A 229 18.91 16.17 -40.98
CA ARG A 229 19.15 16.38 -42.42
C ARG A 229 18.45 17.62 -42.97
N HIS A 230 17.44 18.13 -42.29
CA HIS A 230 16.68 19.31 -42.71
C HIS A 230 17.35 20.59 -42.16
N LEU A 231 18.32 20.46 -41.25
CA LEU A 231 19.10 21.60 -40.76
C LEU A 231 20.03 22.15 -41.85
N PRO A 232 20.11 23.48 -42.02
CA PRO A 232 21.07 24.10 -42.93
C PRO A 232 22.53 23.72 -42.61
N GLU A 233 23.35 23.55 -43.66
CA GLU A 233 24.72 23.05 -43.53
C GLU A 233 25.64 24.02 -42.78
N GLU A 234 25.38 25.33 -42.88
CA GLU A 234 26.17 26.40 -42.29
C GLU A 234 25.99 26.55 -40.76
N LEU A 235 24.95 25.92 -40.20
CA LEU A 235 24.71 26.01 -38.76
C LEU A 235 25.78 25.26 -37.97
N PRO A 236 26.37 25.84 -36.91
CA PRO A 236 27.43 25.21 -36.14
C PRO A 236 26.85 24.25 -35.10
N TRP A 237 26.60 23.00 -35.50
CA TRP A 237 26.08 21.94 -34.62
C TRP A 237 26.79 20.60 -34.79
N GLU A 238 26.82 19.83 -33.70
CA GLU A 238 27.22 18.43 -33.64
C GLU A 238 26.16 17.65 -32.87
N ALA A 239 25.98 16.38 -33.20
CA ALA A 239 25.02 15.52 -32.52
C ALA A 239 25.71 14.32 -31.86
N VAL A 240 25.28 13.99 -30.65
CA VAL A 240 25.71 12.81 -29.92
C VAL A 240 24.51 11.89 -29.73
N VAL A 241 24.63 10.66 -30.22
CA VAL A 241 23.57 9.67 -30.19
C VAL A 241 24.00 8.54 -29.27
N TYR A 242 23.29 8.37 -28.16
CA TYR A 242 23.35 7.16 -27.37
C TYR A 242 22.44 6.10 -27.98
N THR A 243 23.00 4.94 -28.30
CA THR A 243 22.24 3.78 -28.76
C THR A 243 22.92 2.46 -28.41
N LYS A 244 22.16 1.50 -27.88
CA LYS A 244 22.66 0.13 -27.64
C LYS A 244 22.79 -0.71 -28.91
N THR A 245 22.07 -0.35 -29.97
CA THR A 245 21.96 -1.18 -31.19
C THR A 245 22.72 -0.60 -32.39
N GLY A 246 23.30 0.59 -32.23
CA GLY A 246 23.95 1.32 -33.31
C GLY A 246 22.96 2.07 -34.20
N ILE A 247 23.51 2.89 -35.08
CA ILE A 247 22.76 3.74 -36.02
C ILE A 247 22.75 3.14 -37.43
N PRO A 248 21.74 3.45 -38.26
CA PRO A 248 21.79 3.12 -39.69
C PRO A 248 22.92 3.89 -40.41
N THR A 249 23.34 3.39 -41.58
CA THR A 249 24.36 4.04 -42.40
C THR A 249 23.97 5.47 -42.76
N LEU A 250 24.77 6.45 -42.32
CA LEU A 250 24.54 7.87 -42.56
C LEU A 250 25.13 8.34 -43.91
N ARG A 251 24.51 9.37 -44.50
CA ARG A 251 25.10 10.12 -45.62
C ARG A 251 26.37 10.85 -45.15
N SER A 252 27.28 11.17 -46.08
CA SER A 252 28.55 11.85 -45.78
C SER A 252 28.36 13.17 -44.99
N SER A 253 27.32 13.94 -45.30
CA SER A 253 27.00 15.21 -44.63
C SER A 253 26.70 15.06 -43.14
N LEU A 254 26.03 13.98 -42.73
CA LEU A 254 25.75 13.69 -41.31
C LEU A 254 26.87 12.92 -40.63
N ARG A 255 27.59 12.06 -41.36
CA ARG A 255 28.61 11.17 -40.80
C ARG A 255 29.71 11.91 -40.04
N ASN A 256 30.07 13.11 -40.49
CA ASN A 256 31.12 13.91 -39.86
C ASN A 256 30.62 14.73 -38.67
N ARG A 257 29.31 14.74 -38.40
CA ARG A 257 28.66 15.59 -37.38
C ARG A 257 27.93 14.79 -36.30
N VAL A 258 27.67 13.50 -36.54
CA VAL A 258 26.96 12.61 -35.61
C VAL A 258 27.95 11.62 -35.03
N THR A 259 28.12 11.66 -33.71
CA THR A 259 28.94 10.72 -32.94
C THR A 259 28.04 9.75 -32.19
N VAL A 260 28.36 8.46 -32.22
CA VAL A 260 27.67 7.43 -31.44
C VAL A 260 28.48 7.11 -30.21
N VAL A 261 27.82 7.07 -29.06
CA VAL A 261 28.45 6.81 -27.76
C VAL A 261 27.72 5.71 -27.00
N SER A 262 28.46 5.05 -26.10
CA SER A 262 27.95 4.03 -25.19
C SER A 262 27.70 4.55 -23.78
N ASP A 263 28.10 5.79 -23.48
CA ASP A 263 27.93 6.46 -22.19
C ASP A 263 26.92 7.61 -22.36
N GLU A 264 25.72 7.43 -21.81
CA GLU A 264 24.63 8.41 -21.87
C GLU A 264 24.88 9.61 -20.94
N ASP A 265 25.50 9.40 -19.78
CA ASP A 265 25.74 10.44 -18.79
C ASP A 265 26.74 11.46 -19.34
N ALA A 266 27.88 10.96 -19.85
CA ALA A 266 28.88 11.82 -20.50
C ALA A 266 28.32 12.56 -21.72
N ALA A 267 27.41 11.93 -22.48
CA ALA A 267 26.76 12.55 -23.63
C ALA A 267 25.89 13.74 -23.22
N PHE A 268 25.12 13.58 -22.14
CA PHE A 268 24.16 14.58 -21.67
C PHE A 268 24.84 15.72 -20.94
N ALA A 269 25.84 15.43 -20.10
CA ALA A 269 26.61 16.43 -19.37
C ALA A 269 27.23 17.51 -20.28
N ALA A 270 27.57 17.13 -21.52
CA ALA A 270 28.17 18.02 -22.49
C ALA A 270 27.17 18.65 -23.50
N ALA A 271 25.88 18.33 -23.40
CA ALA A 271 24.86 18.73 -24.35
C ALA A 271 24.36 20.16 -24.11
N ASP A 272 24.13 20.90 -25.19
CA ASP A 272 23.44 22.19 -25.17
C ASP A 272 21.93 22.01 -25.32
N ILE A 273 21.53 21.01 -26.11
CA ILE A 273 20.14 20.66 -26.39
C ILE A 273 19.99 19.15 -26.23
N VAL A 274 18.94 18.69 -25.56
CA VAL A 274 18.58 17.27 -25.46
C VAL A 274 17.23 17.06 -26.13
N VAL A 275 17.16 16.08 -27.03
CA VAL A 275 15.95 15.79 -27.80
C VAL A 275 15.28 14.52 -27.29
N ALA A 276 13.99 14.62 -26.95
CA ALA A 276 13.09 13.49 -26.69
C ALA A 276 12.01 13.44 -27.78
N ALA A 277 12.11 12.50 -28.69
CA ALA A 277 11.32 12.41 -29.91
C ALA A 277 10.39 11.18 -29.97
N SER A 278 9.99 10.66 -28.80
CA SER A 278 9.05 9.55 -28.66
C SER A 278 7.80 9.72 -29.55
N LEU A 279 7.34 8.62 -30.14
CA LEU A 279 6.09 8.58 -30.91
C LEU A 279 4.86 8.31 -30.00
N GLY A 280 5.05 8.29 -28.68
CA GLY A 280 4.01 8.07 -27.68
C GLY A 280 3.75 6.60 -27.35
N GLN A 281 4.45 5.64 -27.98
CA GLN A 281 4.29 4.22 -27.65
C GLN A 281 4.96 3.84 -26.33
N VAL A 282 6.14 4.41 -26.10
CA VAL A 282 6.93 4.29 -24.87
C VAL A 282 7.54 5.67 -24.61
N THR A 283 7.35 6.17 -23.40
CA THR A 283 7.88 7.46 -22.97
C THR A 283 8.99 7.25 -21.95
N ALA A 284 9.95 8.18 -21.92
CA ALA A 284 11.05 8.20 -20.95
C ALA A 284 11.23 9.62 -20.42
N PRO A 285 10.31 10.11 -19.56
CA PRO A 285 10.35 11.49 -19.07
C PRO A 285 11.63 11.80 -18.28
N GLY A 286 12.31 10.78 -17.73
CA GLY A 286 13.61 10.93 -17.10
C GLY A 286 14.71 11.48 -18.02
N VAL A 287 14.60 11.30 -19.35
CA VAL A 287 15.49 11.95 -20.34
C VAL A 287 15.41 13.48 -20.22
N LEU A 288 14.20 14.01 -20.06
CA LEU A 288 13.95 15.45 -19.92
C LEU A 288 14.36 15.95 -18.53
N VAL A 289 14.07 15.19 -17.47
CA VAL A 289 14.51 15.50 -16.10
C VAL A 289 16.04 15.60 -16.03
N LYS A 290 16.75 14.66 -16.67
CA LYS A 290 18.21 14.67 -16.77
C LYS A 290 18.72 15.85 -17.58
N ALA A 291 18.06 16.18 -18.70
CA ALA A 291 18.39 17.37 -19.49
C ALA A 291 18.34 18.66 -18.65
N LEU A 292 17.29 18.81 -17.84
CA LEU A 292 17.19 19.92 -16.89
C LEU A 292 18.31 19.88 -15.86
N GLY A 293 18.66 18.70 -15.33
CA GLY A 293 19.75 18.49 -14.37
C GLY A 293 21.11 18.99 -14.85
N VAL A 294 21.49 18.61 -16.07
CA VAL A 294 22.74 19.07 -16.71
C VAL A 294 22.64 20.51 -17.24
N GLY A 295 21.43 21.10 -17.24
CA GLY A 295 21.17 22.46 -17.74
C GLY A 295 21.19 22.57 -19.26
N ALA A 296 20.88 21.49 -19.97
CA ALA A 296 20.62 21.51 -21.40
C ALA A 296 19.19 21.97 -21.67
N VAL A 297 18.95 22.58 -22.83
CA VAL A 297 17.60 22.94 -23.26
C VAL A 297 16.88 21.68 -23.76
N PRO A 298 15.79 21.23 -23.10
CA PRO A 298 15.03 20.09 -23.58
C PRO A 298 14.17 20.49 -24.79
N LEU A 299 14.06 19.58 -25.73
CA LEU A 299 13.23 19.68 -26.93
C LEU A 299 12.43 18.38 -27.05
N ALA A 300 11.11 18.43 -26.84
CA ALA A 300 10.30 17.24 -26.66
C ALA A 300 9.10 17.18 -27.62
N ALA A 301 8.75 15.97 -28.06
CA ALA A 301 7.47 15.73 -28.73
C ALA A 301 6.30 16.08 -27.79
N ARG A 302 5.18 16.56 -28.33
CA ARG A 302 3.94 16.85 -27.57
C ARG A 302 3.22 15.56 -27.17
N VAL A 303 3.75 14.93 -26.14
CA VAL A 303 3.15 13.79 -25.45
C VAL A 303 2.78 14.28 -24.03
N PRO A 304 1.63 13.90 -23.45
CA PRO A 304 1.12 14.52 -22.22
C PRO A 304 2.14 14.60 -21.08
N VAL A 305 2.90 13.51 -20.82
CA VAL A 305 3.92 13.50 -19.76
C VAL A 305 5.12 14.41 -20.05
N TYR A 306 5.47 14.62 -21.33
CA TYR A 306 6.55 15.53 -21.71
C TYR A 306 6.11 17.00 -21.60
N GLU A 307 4.86 17.30 -21.96
CA GLU A 307 4.28 18.64 -21.77
C GLU A 307 4.20 19.00 -20.29
N GLU A 308 3.86 18.04 -19.42
CA GLU A 308 3.88 18.23 -17.96
C GLU A 308 5.30 18.52 -17.45
N VAL A 309 6.30 17.70 -17.84
CA VAL A 309 7.69 17.90 -17.42
C VAL A 309 8.22 19.27 -17.84
N LEU A 310 7.87 19.73 -19.04
CA LEU A 310 8.33 21.01 -19.57
C LEU A 310 7.44 22.20 -19.21
N ARG A 311 6.41 22.01 -18.37
CA ARG A 311 5.44 23.05 -17.96
C ARG A 311 4.88 23.80 -19.16
N GLU A 312 4.32 23.06 -20.12
CA GLU A 312 3.73 23.61 -21.36
C GLU A 312 4.68 24.47 -22.21
N GLY A 313 6.00 24.26 -22.07
CA GLY A 313 7.04 24.95 -22.83
C GLY A 313 7.78 26.06 -22.07
N ASP A 314 7.51 26.25 -20.78
CA ASP A 314 8.26 27.19 -19.95
C ASP A 314 9.71 26.73 -19.71
N LEU A 315 9.95 25.42 -19.72
CA LEU A 315 11.26 24.82 -19.45
C LEU A 315 11.95 24.25 -20.68
N GLY A 316 11.30 24.26 -21.85
CA GLY A 316 11.87 23.69 -23.06
C GLY A 316 11.01 23.97 -24.30
N LEU A 317 11.37 23.33 -25.41
CA LEU A 317 10.70 23.50 -26.69
C LEU A 317 9.87 22.27 -27.04
N HIS A 318 8.79 22.46 -27.79
CA HIS A 318 7.90 21.40 -28.23
C HIS A 318 7.75 21.31 -29.75
N PHE A 319 7.47 20.10 -30.23
CA PHE A 319 7.06 19.82 -31.60
C PHE A 319 5.97 18.74 -31.62
N ASP A 320 5.17 18.69 -32.67
CA ASP A 320 4.10 17.70 -32.78
C ASP A 320 4.65 16.30 -33.03
N VAL A 321 4.00 15.28 -32.46
CA VAL A 321 4.45 13.89 -32.54
C VAL A 321 4.59 13.45 -34.00
N GLY A 322 5.76 12.96 -34.39
CA GLY A 322 6.02 12.51 -35.75
C GLY A 322 6.45 13.61 -36.74
N ASP A 323 6.39 14.89 -36.34
CA ASP A 323 6.67 16.01 -37.24
C ASP A 323 8.17 16.32 -37.34
N VAL A 324 8.77 15.88 -38.45
CA VAL A 324 10.20 16.08 -38.74
C VAL A 324 10.53 17.54 -39.02
N ASP A 325 9.63 18.26 -39.68
CA ASP A 325 9.88 19.62 -40.15
C ASP A 325 9.79 20.61 -39.00
N VAL A 326 8.80 20.45 -38.11
CA VAL A 326 8.70 21.24 -36.89
C VAL A 326 9.86 20.93 -35.94
N LEU A 327 10.27 19.65 -35.81
CA LEU A 327 11.46 19.30 -35.03
C LEU A 327 12.72 20.01 -35.56
N ALA A 328 12.94 19.97 -36.88
CA ALA A 328 14.08 20.64 -37.51
C ALA A 328 14.02 22.16 -37.32
N ALA A 329 12.85 22.78 -37.48
CA ALA A 329 12.65 24.21 -37.30
C ALA A 329 12.92 24.65 -35.85
N GLN A 330 12.48 23.86 -34.85
CA GLN A 330 12.76 24.16 -33.44
C GLN A 330 14.23 23.95 -33.10
N LEU A 331 14.90 22.93 -33.66
CA LEU A 331 16.35 22.77 -33.54
C LEU A 331 17.10 23.96 -34.14
N GLU A 332 16.74 24.38 -35.36
CA GLU A 332 17.32 25.55 -36.00
C GLU A 332 17.12 26.82 -35.15
N ARG A 333 15.90 27.04 -34.65
CA ARG A 333 15.59 28.15 -33.75
C ARG A 333 16.46 28.09 -32.49
N ALA A 334 16.53 26.93 -31.83
CA ALA A 334 17.36 26.74 -30.65
C ALA A 334 18.85 26.96 -30.94
N ILE A 335 19.34 26.67 -32.13
CA ILE A 335 20.73 26.92 -32.54
C ILE A 335 20.99 28.41 -32.76
N ARG A 336 20.10 29.09 -33.48
CA ARG A 336 20.27 30.51 -33.87
C ARG A 336 20.01 31.49 -32.73
N ASP A 337 19.00 31.22 -31.90
CA ASP A 337 18.52 32.14 -30.87
C ASP A 337 19.19 31.88 -29.52
N ALA A 338 20.28 32.60 -29.26
CA ALA A 338 21.01 32.50 -27.99
C ALA A 338 20.23 33.08 -26.80
N ASP A 339 19.36 34.07 -27.04
CA ASP A 339 18.54 34.71 -26.00
C ASP A 339 17.47 33.73 -25.51
N LEU A 340 16.83 33.01 -26.43
CA LEU A 340 15.91 31.92 -26.11
C LEU A 340 16.59 30.85 -25.25
N ARG A 341 17.78 30.37 -25.64
CA ARG A 341 18.52 29.38 -24.85
C ARG A 341 18.85 29.92 -23.46
N THR A 342 19.25 31.19 -23.35
CA THR A 342 19.57 31.82 -22.06
C THR A 342 18.33 31.93 -21.17
N LYS A 343 17.18 32.32 -21.76
CA LYS A 343 15.89 32.36 -21.05
C LYS A 343 15.50 30.98 -20.52
N LEU A 344 15.56 29.95 -21.36
CA LEU A 344 15.21 28.58 -20.98
C LEU A 344 16.19 28.00 -19.95
N ALA A 345 17.49 28.27 -20.09
CA ALA A 345 18.49 27.84 -19.12
C ALA A 345 18.27 28.49 -17.74
N LYS A 346 17.87 29.77 -17.70
CA LYS A 346 17.50 30.45 -16.46
C LYS A 346 16.27 29.79 -15.81
N ALA A 347 15.19 29.60 -16.57
CA ALA A 347 13.97 28.94 -16.07
C ALA A 347 14.25 27.51 -15.58
N GLY A 348 15.05 26.74 -16.32
CA GLY A 348 15.52 25.41 -15.90
C GLY A 348 16.38 25.45 -14.64
N GLY A 349 17.18 26.50 -14.45
CA GLY A 349 17.93 26.76 -13.22
C GLY A 349 17.04 26.93 -11.98
N GLU A 350 15.97 27.72 -12.11
CA GLU A 350 14.96 27.92 -11.07
C GLU A 350 14.20 26.60 -10.79
N ALA A 351 13.74 25.92 -11.84
CA ALA A 351 13.04 24.64 -11.72
C ALA A 351 13.89 23.53 -11.08
N ARG A 352 15.21 23.50 -11.33
CA ARG A 352 16.13 22.54 -10.67
C ARG A 352 16.15 22.66 -9.15
N GLN A 353 16.03 23.87 -8.63
CA GLN A 353 16.01 24.09 -7.18
C GLN A 353 14.68 23.59 -6.59
N GLU A 354 13.57 23.85 -7.29
CA GLU A 354 12.24 23.36 -6.90
C GLU A 354 12.13 21.82 -6.97
N LEU A 355 12.79 21.21 -7.95
CA LEU A 355 12.78 19.77 -8.21
C LEU A 355 13.94 19.03 -7.52
N ALA A 356 14.59 19.60 -6.50
CA ALA A 356 15.66 18.91 -5.79
C ALA A 356 15.16 17.63 -5.10
N TRP A 357 16.00 16.59 -5.04
CA TRP A 357 15.66 15.33 -4.36
C TRP A 357 15.31 15.51 -2.88
N SER A 358 15.87 16.52 -2.23
CA SER A 358 15.49 16.90 -0.87
C SER A 358 14.00 17.26 -0.76
N GLY A 359 13.44 17.99 -1.75
CA GLY A 359 12.01 18.32 -1.78
C GLY A 359 11.12 17.10 -2.06
N VAL A 360 11.62 16.12 -2.83
CA VAL A 360 10.94 14.84 -3.03
C VAL A 360 10.93 14.02 -1.73
N ALA A 361 12.05 13.99 -1.01
CA ALA A 361 12.15 13.33 0.29
C ALA A 361 11.24 13.98 1.34
N ASP A 362 11.07 15.31 1.34
CA ASP A 362 10.12 16.01 2.21
C ASP A 362 8.68 15.50 1.99
N GLN A 363 8.27 15.36 0.72
CA GLN A 363 6.95 14.85 0.36
C GLN A 363 6.78 13.37 0.75
N VAL A 364 7.82 12.56 0.58
CA VAL A 364 7.82 11.15 1.02
C VAL A 364 7.69 11.04 2.54
N GLU A 365 8.44 11.84 3.30
CA GLU A 365 8.34 11.87 4.77
C GLU A 365 6.97 12.36 5.24
N GLU A 366 6.34 13.28 4.52
CA GLU A 366 4.98 13.72 4.84
C GLU A 366 3.97 12.57 4.68
N ILE A 367 4.09 11.78 3.60
CA ILE A 367 3.28 10.57 3.40
C ILE A 367 3.52 9.57 4.55
N TYR A 368 4.78 9.31 4.89
CA TYR A 368 5.12 8.41 5.98
C TYR A 368 4.58 8.88 7.32
N ARG A 369 4.75 10.16 7.68
CA ARG A 369 4.20 10.73 8.90
C ARG A 369 2.68 10.64 8.96
N GLY A 370 2.01 10.94 7.85
CA GLY A 370 0.55 10.81 7.74
C GLY A 370 0.07 9.38 7.99
N LEU A 371 0.75 8.39 7.40
CA LEU A 371 0.42 6.98 7.61
C LEU A 371 0.80 6.47 9.01
N ALA A 372 1.94 6.89 9.56
CA ALA A 372 2.35 6.54 10.91
C ALA A 372 1.35 7.07 11.96
N ALA A 373 0.79 8.26 11.75
CA ALA A 373 -0.23 8.85 12.60
C ALA A 373 -1.56 8.07 12.63
N LEU A 374 -1.77 7.15 11.68
CA LEU A 374 -2.92 6.23 11.70
C LEU A 374 -2.70 5.02 12.62
N ARG A 375 -1.47 4.77 13.07
CA ARG A 375 -1.19 3.68 14.01
C ARG A 375 -1.65 4.05 15.42
N HIS A 376 -2.16 3.06 16.12
CA HIS A 376 -2.49 3.18 17.53
C HIS A 376 -1.24 3.27 18.39
N ASP A 377 -1.37 3.95 19.53
CA ASP A 377 -0.32 4.05 20.53
C ASP A 377 0.03 2.63 21.05
N PRO A 378 1.27 2.16 20.84
CA PRO A 378 1.69 0.88 21.38
C PRO A 378 1.82 0.91 22.90
N ASP A 379 2.02 2.08 23.51
CA ASP A 379 2.35 2.20 24.91
C ASP A 379 1.08 2.10 25.78
N PRO A 380 1.02 1.13 26.71
CA PRO A 380 -0.13 0.96 27.58
C PRO A 380 -0.17 2.07 28.63
N LYS A 381 -1.37 2.47 29.07
CA LYS A 381 -1.54 3.43 30.17
C LYS A 381 -0.94 2.84 31.46
N PRO A 382 0.19 3.35 32.00
CA PRO A 382 0.93 2.65 33.06
C PRO A 382 0.10 2.45 34.33
N GLU A 383 -0.73 3.43 34.67
CA GLU A 383 -1.61 3.39 35.84
C GLU A 383 -2.70 2.33 35.70
N VAL A 384 -3.31 2.21 34.51
CA VAL A 384 -4.36 1.22 34.24
C VAL A 384 -3.76 -0.19 34.23
N ARG A 385 -2.61 -0.36 33.54
CA ARG A 385 -1.89 -1.64 33.51
C ARG A 385 -1.48 -2.11 34.89
N ALA A 386 -1.06 -1.21 35.77
CA ALA A 386 -0.71 -1.55 37.15
C ALA A 386 -1.90 -2.06 37.99
N ARG A 387 -3.13 -1.59 37.70
CA ARG A 387 -4.36 -2.11 38.32
C ARG A 387 -4.71 -3.49 37.76
N VAL A 388 -4.83 -3.60 36.43
CA VAL A 388 -5.22 -4.83 35.73
C VAL A 388 -4.26 -6.01 36.01
N LYS A 389 -2.96 -5.73 36.17
CA LYS A 389 -1.96 -6.77 36.45
C LYS A 389 -2.21 -7.55 37.75
N LYS A 390 -2.92 -6.97 38.71
CA LYS A 390 -3.26 -7.62 39.99
C LYS A 390 -4.47 -8.54 39.88
N ASN A 391 -5.26 -8.40 38.82
CA ASN A 391 -6.51 -9.13 38.64
C ASN A 391 -6.25 -10.59 38.25
N PRO A 392 -7.15 -11.52 38.59
CA PRO A 392 -7.04 -12.92 38.17
C PRO A 392 -7.15 -13.04 36.65
N LEU A 393 -6.68 -14.17 36.10
CA LEU A 393 -6.92 -14.50 34.69
C LEU A 393 -8.34 -15.05 34.54
N ILE A 394 -9.01 -14.67 33.46
CA ILE A 394 -10.32 -15.14 33.03
C ILE A 394 -10.27 -15.49 31.54
N ASP A 395 -11.13 -16.42 31.13
CA ASP A 395 -11.37 -16.72 29.71
C ASP A 395 -12.57 -15.92 29.20
N VAL A 396 -12.43 -15.31 28.02
CA VAL A 396 -13.41 -14.39 27.43
C VAL A 396 -13.71 -14.77 25.96
N ASP A 397 -14.93 -14.49 25.52
CA ASP A 397 -15.38 -14.56 24.12
C ASP A 397 -16.12 -13.27 23.74
N LEU A 398 -15.73 -12.63 22.64
CA LEU A 398 -16.16 -11.27 22.28
C LEU A 398 -17.25 -11.19 21.21
N HIS A 399 -17.76 -12.32 20.71
CA HIS A 399 -18.74 -12.29 19.62
C HIS A 399 -19.76 -13.42 19.74
N MET A 400 -20.94 -13.10 20.27
CA MET A 400 -21.99 -14.09 20.57
C MET A 400 -23.39 -13.52 20.37
N HIS A 401 -24.29 -14.34 19.83
CA HIS A 401 -25.68 -13.98 19.51
C HIS A 401 -26.69 -14.77 20.34
N THR A 402 -27.87 -14.21 20.56
CA THR A 402 -29.01 -14.77 21.29
C THR A 402 -30.26 -14.86 20.42
N ASP A 403 -31.36 -15.37 20.96
CA ASP A 403 -32.67 -15.42 20.29
C ASP A 403 -33.30 -14.03 20.06
N HIS A 404 -32.64 -12.96 20.51
CA HIS A 404 -33.00 -11.59 20.17
C HIS A 404 -32.51 -11.21 18.77
N SER A 405 -31.35 -11.70 18.33
CA SER A 405 -30.92 -11.59 16.94
C SER A 405 -31.90 -12.29 15.97
N SER A 406 -31.89 -11.87 14.72
CA SER A 406 -32.81 -12.37 13.69
C SER A 406 -32.50 -13.80 13.22
N ASP A 407 -31.26 -14.24 13.43
CA ASP A 407 -30.71 -15.47 12.86
C ASP A 407 -30.06 -16.40 13.89
N CYS A 408 -30.23 -16.10 15.18
CA CYS A 408 -29.90 -16.97 16.30
C CYS A 408 -31.21 -17.39 17.02
N ALA A 409 -31.20 -18.60 17.58
CA ALA A 409 -32.32 -19.18 18.32
C ALA A 409 -31.96 -19.58 19.75
N THR A 410 -30.74 -19.24 20.20
CA THR A 410 -30.21 -19.61 21.52
C THR A 410 -30.75 -18.67 22.59
N PRO A 411 -31.58 -19.14 23.54
CA PRO A 411 -32.07 -18.28 24.62
C PRO A 411 -30.92 -17.79 25.51
N VAL A 412 -31.06 -16.58 26.05
CA VAL A 412 -30.08 -15.97 26.96
C VAL A 412 -29.67 -16.89 28.11
N ASP A 413 -30.63 -17.54 28.77
CA ASP A 413 -30.36 -18.48 29.88
C ASP A 413 -29.48 -19.66 29.46
N VAL A 414 -29.70 -20.18 28.24
CA VAL A 414 -28.91 -21.28 27.69
C VAL A 414 -27.50 -20.80 27.36
N LEU A 415 -27.37 -19.58 26.82
CA LEU A 415 -26.08 -18.97 26.52
C LEU A 415 -25.24 -18.83 27.80
N LEU A 416 -25.80 -18.23 28.85
CA LEU A 416 -25.12 -18.00 30.13
C LEU A 416 -24.78 -19.32 30.85
N ALA A 417 -25.70 -20.28 30.87
CA ALA A 417 -25.44 -21.60 31.43
C ALA A 417 -24.27 -22.29 30.70
N THR A 418 -24.27 -22.22 29.37
CA THR A 418 -23.22 -22.82 28.55
C THR A 418 -21.88 -22.11 28.78
N ALA A 419 -21.87 -20.77 28.84
CA ALA A 419 -20.66 -19.98 29.13
C ALA A 419 -20.03 -20.38 30.47
N ARG A 420 -20.84 -20.53 31.52
CA ARG A 420 -20.40 -21.04 32.82
C ARG A 420 -19.83 -22.46 32.71
N ASP A 421 -20.54 -23.36 32.04
CA ASP A 421 -20.17 -24.77 31.97
C ASP A 421 -18.86 -25.00 31.18
N VAL A 422 -18.56 -24.13 30.20
CA VAL A 422 -17.28 -24.14 29.47
C VAL A 422 -16.18 -23.30 30.14
N GLY A 423 -16.49 -22.63 31.25
CA GLY A 423 -15.53 -21.91 32.10
C GLY A 423 -15.18 -20.49 31.64
N LEU A 424 -16.04 -19.81 30.88
CA LEU A 424 -15.84 -18.40 30.52
C LEU A 424 -16.13 -17.50 31.73
N GLY A 425 -15.20 -16.58 32.02
CA GLY A 425 -15.37 -15.57 33.06
C GLY A 425 -16.12 -14.33 32.57
N ALA A 426 -16.04 -14.03 31.26
CA ALA A 426 -16.83 -12.97 30.63
C ALA A 426 -17.24 -13.33 29.20
N ILE A 427 -18.37 -12.78 28.74
CA ILE A 427 -18.84 -12.88 27.35
C ILE A 427 -19.34 -11.53 26.84
N ALA A 428 -19.17 -11.25 25.55
CA ALA A 428 -19.88 -10.16 24.89
C ALA A 428 -21.10 -10.69 24.14
N VAL A 429 -22.25 -10.08 24.37
CA VAL A 429 -23.49 -10.36 23.63
C VAL A 429 -23.67 -9.24 22.61
N THR A 430 -23.66 -9.59 21.33
CA THR A 430 -23.53 -8.66 20.20
C THR A 430 -24.59 -8.94 19.13
N ASP A 431 -25.86 -9.05 19.55
CA ASP A 431 -26.98 -9.35 18.65
C ASP A 431 -27.08 -8.34 17.49
N HIS A 432 -27.45 -8.82 16.29
CA HIS A 432 -27.53 -7.97 15.10
C HIS A 432 -28.60 -6.87 15.23
N ASN A 433 -28.15 -5.61 15.23
CA ASN A 433 -28.97 -4.41 15.29
C ASN A 433 -29.99 -4.45 16.46
N GLU A 434 -29.63 -5.06 17.58
CA GLU A 434 -30.50 -5.26 18.73
C GLU A 434 -29.72 -5.40 20.04
N ILE A 435 -29.88 -4.48 20.98
CA ILE A 435 -29.16 -4.50 22.26
C ILE A 435 -29.91 -5.25 23.38
N SER A 436 -31.21 -5.54 23.21
CA SER A 436 -32.04 -6.07 24.31
C SER A 436 -31.63 -7.46 24.81
N GLY A 437 -31.00 -8.28 23.97
CA GLY A 437 -30.46 -9.58 24.40
C GLY A 437 -29.27 -9.42 25.36
N ALA A 438 -28.43 -8.41 25.11
CA ALA A 438 -27.31 -8.07 25.97
C ALA A 438 -27.76 -7.53 27.34
N TYR A 439 -28.82 -6.72 27.38
CA TYR A 439 -29.43 -6.29 28.66
C TYR A 439 -30.00 -7.45 29.47
N GLU A 440 -30.78 -8.33 28.83
CA GLU A 440 -31.31 -9.51 29.52
C GLU A 440 -30.18 -10.41 30.03
N ALA A 441 -29.09 -10.55 29.28
CA ALA A 441 -27.93 -11.31 29.70
C ALA A 441 -27.23 -10.64 30.91
N ALA A 442 -27.05 -9.32 30.88
CA ALA A 442 -26.42 -8.57 31.97
C ALA A 442 -27.23 -8.64 33.28
N GLU A 443 -28.57 -8.58 33.22
CA GLU A 443 -29.44 -8.72 34.40
C GLU A 443 -29.31 -10.10 35.07
N LYS A 444 -29.09 -11.15 34.26
CA LYS A 444 -29.01 -12.54 34.72
C LYS A 444 -27.58 -13.00 35.03
N ALA A 445 -26.58 -12.30 34.52
CA ALA A 445 -25.14 -12.59 34.59
C ALA A 445 -24.68 -13.11 35.96
N ALA A 446 -25.04 -12.41 37.03
CA ALA A 446 -24.65 -12.73 38.40
C ALA A 446 -25.13 -14.12 38.87
N GLN A 447 -26.26 -14.62 38.35
CA GLN A 447 -26.80 -15.93 38.70
C GLN A 447 -25.96 -17.08 38.13
N TYR A 448 -25.26 -16.82 37.03
CA TYR A 448 -24.43 -17.80 36.33
C TYR A 448 -22.94 -17.65 36.66
N GLY A 449 -22.55 -16.56 37.33
CA GLY A 449 -21.16 -16.27 37.66
C GLY A 449 -20.31 -15.89 36.43
N VAL A 450 -20.94 -15.31 35.41
CA VAL A 450 -20.29 -14.89 34.16
C VAL A 450 -20.52 -13.40 33.98
N LYS A 451 -19.48 -12.62 33.71
CA LYS A 451 -19.58 -11.19 33.40
C LYS A 451 -20.11 -11.00 31.96
N VAL A 452 -20.96 -10.01 31.74
CA VAL A 452 -21.50 -9.71 30.40
C VAL A 452 -21.04 -8.32 29.96
N ILE A 453 -20.43 -8.25 28.77
CA ILE A 453 -20.16 -7.02 28.05
C ILE A 453 -21.40 -6.74 27.18
N ILE A 454 -22.02 -5.58 27.40
CA ILE A 454 -23.17 -5.15 26.61
C ILE A 454 -22.66 -4.68 25.25
N GLY A 455 -23.08 -5.33 24.17
CA GLY A 455 -22.72 -4.93 22.83
C GLY A 455 -23.85 -5.09 21.82
N GLU A 456 -23.57 -4.62 20.60
CA GLU A 456 -24.47 -4.68 19.46
C GLU A 456 -23.63 -4.80 18.18
N GLU A 457 -23.95 -5.77 17.31
CA GLU A 457 -23.37 -5.85 15.96
C GLU A 457 -24.26 -5.04 15.00
N VAL A 458 -23.77 -3.86 14.62
CA VAL A 458 -24.53 -2.88 13.85
C VAL A 458 -24.24 -3.07 12.37
N MET A 459 -25.30 -3.21 11.58
CA MET A 459 -25.21 -3.19 10.12
C MET A 459 -25.20 -1.74 9.64
N THR A 460 -24.09 -1.33 9.02
CA THR A 460 -23.97 -0.02 8.37
C THR A 460 -24.79 0.03 7.07
N ALA A 461 -24.87 1.21 6.45
CA ALA A 461 -25.64 1.43 5.23
C ALA A 461 -25.18 0.53 4.08
N ASP A 462 -23.87 0.51 3.81
CA ASP A 462 -23.26 -0.18 2.67
C ASP A 462 -21.83 -0.66 2.92
N GLN A 463 -21.26 -0.43 4.11
CA GLN A 463 -19.87 -0.75 4.46
C GLN A 463 -19.72 -1.99 5.35
N GLY A 464 -20.76 -2.79 5.57
CA GLY A 464 -20.69 -4.00 6.41
C GLY A 464 -20.96 -3.78 7.90
N GLU A 465 -20.46 -4.68 8.75
CA GLU A 465 -20.78 -4.74 10.18
C GLU A 465 -19.67 -4.18 11.07
N VAL A 466 -20.07 -3.57 12.18
CA VAL A 466 -19.17 -3.11 13.25
C VAL A 466 -19.82 -3.38 14.59
N ILE A 467 -19.04 -3.82 15.58
CA ILE A 467 -19.51 -4.08 16.93
C ILE A 467 -19.17 -2.89 17.83
N GLY A 468 -20.18 -2.39 18.53
CA GLY A 468 -19.97 -1.54 19.71
C GLY A 468 -19.97 -2.40 20.97
N LEU A 469 -18.93 -2.32 21.79
CA LEU A 469 -18.88 -2.94 23.12
C LEU A 469 -19.01 -1.88 24.21
N PHE A 470 -19.52 -2.28 25.38
CA PHE A 470 -19.82 -1.39 26.52
C PHE A 470 -20.86 -0.31 26.19
N LEU A 471 -21.88 -0.67 25.41
CA LEU A 471 -22.94 0.25 25.01
C LEU A 471 -23.95 0.48 26.14
N THR A 472 -24.59 1.65 26.10
CA THR A 472 -25.65 2.07 27.04
C THR A 472 -27.00 2.27 26.38
N GLU A 473 -27.03 2.40 25.06
CA GLU A 473 -28.25 2.50 24.26
C GLU A 473 -28.09 1.88 22.88
N LYS A 474 -29.23 1.54 22.27
CA LYS A 474 -29.30 0.92 20.96
C LYS A 474 -28.81 1.87 19.87
N ILE A 475 -28.00 1.37 18.95
CA ILE A 475 -27.51 2.16 17.82
C ILE A 475 -28.51 2.09 16.65
N PRO A 476 -28.87 3.22 16.00
CA PRO A 476 -29.71 3.20 14.81
C PRO A 476 -29.03 2.47 13.64
N ARG A 477 -29.81 1.61 12.96
CA ARG A 477 -29.33 0.88 11.78
C ARG A 477 -29.21 1.77 10.54
N GLY A 478 -28.33 1.39 9.61
CA GLY A 478 -28.23 2.01 8.28
C GLY A 478 -27.57 3.39 8.27
N MET A 479 -26.82 3.71 9.31
CA MET A 479 -25.86 4.83 9.34
C MET A 479 -24.59 4.44 8.56
N THR A 480 -23.82 5.44 8.12
CA THR A 480 -22.48 5.19 7.56
C THR A 480 -21.54 4.61 8.63
N LEU A 481 -20.46 3.96 8.22
CA LEU A 481 -19.47 3.40 9.14
C LEU A 481 -18.91 4.47 10.10
N GLU A 482 -18.60 5.67 9.58
CA GLU A 482 -18.10 6.80 10.37
C GLU A 482 -19.12 7.27 11.42
N GLU A 483 -20.40 7.39 11.03
CA GLU A 483 -21.47 7.79 11.95
C GLU A 483 -21.74 6.72 13.02
N THR A 484 -21.73 5.44 12.65
CA THR A 484 -21.88 4.34 13.61
C THR A 484 -20.73 4.32 14.63
N ILE A 485 -19.49 4.49 14.17
CA ILE A 485 -18.31 4.60 15.04
C ILE A 485 -18.43 5.81 15.98
N ALA A 486 -18.84 6.96 15.46
CA ALA A 486 -19.05 8.16 16.27
C ALA A 486 -20.09 7.93 17.37
N GLU A 487 -21.17 7.19 17.07
CA GLU A 487 -22.21 6.86 18.04
C GLU A 487 -21.73 5.88 19.12
N ILE A 488 -20.96 4.85 18.75
CA ILE A 488 -20.30 3.94 19.72
C ILE A 488 -19.43 4.76 20.69
N ARG A 489 -18.59 5.64 20.15
CA ARG A 489 -17.65 6.46 20.94
C ARG A 489 -18.37 7.50 21.80
N ARG A 490 -19.49 8.07 21.34
CA ARG A 490 -20.33 9.00 22.12
C ARG A 490 -20.80 8.37 23.44
N GLN A 491 -21.05 7.06 23.43
CA GLN A 491 -21.45 6.30 24.61
C GLN A 491 -20.27 5.87 25.50
N GLY A 492 -19.02 6.18 25.12
CA GLY A 492 -17.82 5.67 25.79
C GLY A 492 -17.54 4.19 25.50
N GLY A 493 -18.18 3.64 24.47
CA GLY A 493 -18.01 2.27 24.03
C GLY A 493 -16.71 2.06 23.24
N ILE A 494 -16.41 0.78 23.02
CA ILE A 494 -15.24 0.32 22.25
C ILE A 494 -15.70 -0.07 20.86
N VAL A 495 -14.97 0.40 19.85
CA VAL A 495 -15.16 0.04 18.45
C VAL A 495 -14.41 -1.26 18.16
N TYR A 496 -15.17 -2.34 17.93
CA TYR A 496 -14.65 -3.67 17.60
C TYR A 496 -15.07 -4.06 16.18
N VAL A 497 -14.12 -4.36 15.29
CA VAL A 497 -14.45 -4.82 13.94
C VAL A 497 -14.50 -6.35 13.89
N PRO A 498 -15.67 -6.96 13.66
CA PRO A 498 -15.82 -8.41 13.58
C PRO A 498 -15.35 -8.96 12.22
N HIS A 499 -14.88 -10.20 12.22
CA HIS A 499 -14.53 -11.03 11.04
C HIS A 499 -14.01 -10.28 9.79
N PRO A 500 -13.05 -9.34 9.93
CA PRO A 500 -12.60 -8.48 8.83
C PRO A 500 -12.04 -9.30 7.65
N PHE A 501 -12.18 -8.75 6.45
CA PHE A 501 -11.75 -9.38 5.19
C PHE A 501 -12.50 -10.66 4.79
N ASP A 502 -13.49 -11.12 5.56
CA ASP A 502 -14.37 -12.19 5.11
C ASP A 502 -15.31 -11.72 4.00
N ARG A 503 -14.85 -11.90 2.76
CA ARG A 503 -15.60 -11.53 1.55
C ARG A 503 -16.89 -12.32 1.33
N LEU A 504 -17.21 -13.28 2.21
CA LEU A 504 -18.45 -14.03 2.19
C LEU A 504 -19.51 -13.45 3.16
N HIS A 505 -19.12 -12.48 3.99
CA HIS A 505 -19.99 -11.75 4.92
C HIS A 505 -19.95 -10.25 4.63
N ALA A 506 -20.83 -9.48 5.30
CA ALA A 506 -20.92 -8.04 5.13
C ALA A 506 -19.88 -7.36 6.01
N VAL A 507 -18.67 -7.14 5.48
CA VAL A 507 -17.55 -6.54 6.22
C VAL A 507 -17.05 -5.28 5.53
N PRO A 508 -16.54 -4.30 6.30
CA PRO A 508 -15.81 -3.18 5.75
C PRO A 508 -14.68 -3.63 4.84
N ASP A 509 -14.63 -3.09 3.62
CA ASP A 509 -13.47 -3.28 2.76
C ASP A 509 -12.26 -2.47 3.28
N TYR A 510 -11.09 -2.76 2.72
CA TYR A 510 -9.84 -2.14 3.15
C TYR A 510 -9.88 -0.60 3.04
N GLU A 511 -10.45 -0.06 1.95
CA GLU A 511 -10.48 1.39 1.69
C GLU A 511 -11.40 2.14 2.66
N HIS A 512 -12.54 1.54 3.03
CA HIS A 512 -13.41 2.08 4.06
C HIS A 512 -12.77 1.99 5.44
N MET A 513 -12.11 0.87 5.76
CA MET A 513 -11.37 0.73 7.03
C MET A 513 -10.26 1.75 7.16
N LEU A 514 -9.50 2.04 6.09
CA LEU A 514 -8.42 3.03 6.12
C LEU A 514 -8.87 4.42 6.60
N LYS A 515 -10.11 4.82 6.30
CA LYS A 515 -10.65 6.13 6.70
C LYS A 515 -10.91 6.24 8.21
N VAL A 516 -11.16 5.10 8.87
CA VAL A 516 -11.55 5.03 10.28
C VAL A 516 -10.57 4.23 11.13
N VAL A 517 -9.44 3.79 10.57
CA VAL A 517 -8.53 2.82 11.21
C VAL A 517 -8.00 3.29 12.56
N ASN A 518 -7.76 4.61 12.70
CA ASN A 518 -7.32 5.25 13.94
C ASN A 518 -8.42 5.36 15.02
N GLN A 519 -9.66 5.02 14.68
CA GLN A 519 -10.82 5.01 15.58
C GLN A 519 -11.26 3.59 15.95
N ILE A 520 -10.66 2.56 15.35
CA ILE A 520 -10.91 1.14 15.66
C ILE A 520 -10.06 0.75 16.88
N ASP A 521 -10.70 0.45 18.00
CA ASP A 521 -9.99 0.15 19.24
C ASP A 521 -9.52 -1.33 19.29
N ALA A 522 -10.30 -2.24 18.70
CA ALA A 522 -9.97 -3.66 18.61
C ALA A 522 -10.49 -4.30 17.30
N ILE A 523 -9.85 -5.38 16.87
CA ILE A 523 -10.22 -6.10 15.63
C ILE A 523 -10.20 -7.61 15.84
N GLU A 524 -11.19 -8.31 15.29
CA GLU A 524 -11.26 -9.77 15.37
C GLU A 524 -10.17 -10.41 14.51
N VAL A 525 -9.12 -10.94 15.16
CA VAL A 525 -8.00 -11.59 14.47
C VAL A 525 -8.21 -13.10 14.29
N PHE A 526 -9.17 -13.67 15.03
CA PHE A 526 -9.53 -15.07 14.89
C PHE A 526 -11.03 -15.28 15.07
N ASN A 527 -11.64 -15.83 14.02
CA ASN A 527 -12.99 -16.35 14.04
C ASN A 527 -13.00 -17.80 13.49
N PRO A 528 -13.48 -18.80 14.25
CA PRO A 528 -13.47 -20.21 13.84
C PRO A 528 -14.51 -20.52 12.76
N ARG A 529 -15.44 -19.60 12.49
CA ARG A 529 -16.46 -19.71 11.45
C ARG A 529 -16.02 -19.13 10.11
N ILE A 530 -14.81 -18.60 10.00
CA ILE A 530 -14.29 -18.18 8.72
C ILE A 530 -13.85 -19.41 7.92
N ALA A 531 -14.43 -19.59 6.72
CA ALA A 531 -14.19 -20.74 5.87
C ALA A 531 -12.75 -20.78 5.29
N ILE A 532 -12.13 -19.61 5.12
CA ILE A 532 -10.82 -19.43 4.48
C ILE A 532 -9.82 -18.93 5.53
N PRO A 533 -8.88 -19.78 6.01
CA PRO A 533 -7.91 -19.39 7.04
C PRO A 533 -7.08 -18.14 6.71
N ALA A 534 -6.87 -17.86 5.42
CA ALA A 534 -6.12 -16.69 4.96
C ALA A 534 -6.73 -15.35 5.38
N PHE A 535 -8.05 -15.28 5.66
CA PHE A 535 -8.68 -14.04 6.14
C PHE A 535 -8.29 -13.74 7.59
N ASN A 536 -8.24 -14.73 8.48
CA ASN A 536 -7.71 -14.57 9.84
C ASN A 536 -6.25 -14.10 9.81
N GLU A 537 -5.42 -14.65 8.92
CA GLU A 537 -4.04 -14.16 8.75
C GLU A 537 -3.98 -12.72 8.25
N GLU A 538 -4.93 -12.30 7.40
CA GLU A 538 -5.02 -10.91 6.92
C GLU A 538 -5.44 -9.96 8.04
N ALA A 539 -6.37 -10.38 8.89
CA ALA A 539 -6.76 -9.67 10.11
C ALA A 539 -5.58 -9.47 11.07
N VAL A 540 -4.82 -10.54 11.37
CA VAL A 540 -3.59 -10.46 12.19
C VAL A 540 -2.59 -9.47 11.60
N ARG A 541 -2.37 -9.53 10.27
CA ARG A 541 -1.44 -8.62 9.60
C ARG A 541 -1.91 -7.17 9.67
N PHE A 542 -3.19 -6.91 9.41
CA PHE A 542 -3.77 -5.57 9.47
C PHE A 542 -3.71 -5.00 10.89
N ALA A 543 -4.06 -5.80 11.89
CA ALA A 543 -3.97 -5.43 13.30
C ALA A 543 -2.53 -5.03 13.68
N GLY A 544 -1.54 -5.87 13.35
CA GLY A 544 -0.13 -5.56 13.63
C GLY A 544 0.37 -4.32 12.90
N LYS A 545 -0.02 -4.13 11.64
CA LYS A 545 0.36 -3.01 10.79
C LYS A 545 -0.08 -1.65 11.34
N TYR A 546 -1.29 -1.58 11.89
CA TYR A 546 -1.88 -0.39 12.52
C TYR A 546 -1.77 -0.37 14.04
N ARG A 547 -1.14 -1.39 14.64
CA ARG A 547 -1.02 -1.58 16.10
C ARG A 547 -2.36 -1.66 16.84
N ILE A 548 -3.40 -2.14 16.15
CA ILE A 548 -4.74 -2.35 16.72
C ILE A 548 -4.71 -3.58 17.62
N VAL A 549 -5.42 -3.53 18.74
CA VAL A 549 -5.52 -4.65 19.67
C VAL A 549 -6.30 -5.80 19.02
N GLY A 550 -5.73 -7.01 19.06
CA GLY A 550 -6.38 -8.20 18.54
C GLY A 550 -7.41 -8.77 19.52
N GLY A 551 -8.64 -8.98 19.05
CA GLY A 551 -9.68 -9.74 19.73
C GLY A 551 -10.03 -11.02 18.99
N ALA A 552 -10.89 -11.83 19.58
CA ALA A 552 -11.37 -13.07 18.98
C ALA A 552 -12.78 -13.40 19.46
N GLY A 553 -13.55 -14.05 18.60
CA GLY A 553 -14.94 -14.34 18.90
C GLY A 553 -15.39 -15.63 18.22
N THR A 554 -16.30 -16.35 18.86
CA THR A 554 -16.87 -17.55 18.23
C THR A 554 -17.89 -17.25 17.14
N ASP A 555 -18.41 -16.01 17.09
CA ASP A 555 -19.58 -15.62 16.31
C ASP A 555 -20.72 -16.66 16.52
N SER A 556 -20.97 -16.99 17.78
CA SER A 556 -21.81 -18.14 18.09
C SER A 556 -23.30 -17.81 17.94
N HIS A 557 -23.96 -18.54 17.05
CA HIS A 557 -25.42 -18.50 16.85
C HIS A 557 -26.14 -19.73 17.43
N VAL A 558 -25.37 -20.67 17.98
CA VAL A 558 -25.87 -21.92 18.57
C VAL A 558 -25.06 -22.22 19.83
N ALA A 559 -25.69 -22.62 20.93
CA ALA A 559 -24.98 -22.88 22.20
C ALA A 559 -23.77 -23.82 22.06
N GLN A 560 -23.86 -24.82 21.17
CA GLN A 560 -22.79 -25.80 20.90
C GLN A 560 -21.51 -25.19 20.28
N GLY A 561 -21.56 -23.95 19.80
CA GLY A 561 -20.39 -23.24 19.28
C GLY A 561 -19.46 -22.69 20.37
N LEU A 562 -19.98 -22.47 21.59
CA LEU A 562 -19.25 -21.83 22.69
C LEU A 562 -18.04 -22.65 23.12
N GLY A 563 -16.95 -21.94 23.47
CA GLY A 563 -15.69 -22.54 23.91
C GLY A 563 -14.77 -23.01 22.77
N SER A 564 -15.11 -22.69 21.52
CA SER A 564 -14.23 -22.92 20.36
C SER A 564 -13.11 -21.88 20.25
N VAL A 565 -13.33 -20.69 20.81
CA VAL A 565 -12.35 -19.62 21.03
C VAL A 565 -12.31 -19.32 22.51
N ARG A 566 -11.10 -19.04 23.04
CA ARG A 566 -10.93 -18.47 24.37
C ARG A 566 -9.83 -17.42 24.31
N ILE A 567 -10.14 -16.23 24.81
CA ILE A 567 -9.17 -15.18 25.08
C ILE A 567 -8.86 -15.26 26.58
N THR A 568 -7.67 -15.71 26.94
CA THR A 568 -7.22 -15.68 28.32
C THR A 568 -6.60 -14.32 28.60
N MET A 569 -7.25 -13.53 29.44
CA MET A 569 -6.85 -12.16 29.78
C MET A 569 -7.06 -11.89 31.28
N ARG A 570 -6.55 -10.78 31.79
CA ARG A 570 -6.82 -10.35 33.17
C ARG A 570 -8.27 -9.89 33.31
N ASP A 571 -8.89 -10.15 34.45
CA ASP A 571 -10.20 -9.58 34.76
C ASP A 571 -10.13 -8.04 34.73
N PHE A 572 -11.23 -7.40 34.39
CA PHE A 572 -11.30 -5.98 34.05
C PHE A 572 -12.59 -5.33 34.56
N ASP A 573 -12.55 -4.04 34.86
CA ASP A 573 -13.75 -3.24 35.13
C ASP A 573 -13.84 -2.05 34.17
N GLY A 574 -14.86 -2.07 33.31
CA GLY A 574 -15.07 -1.06 32.27
C GLY A 574 -14.18 -1.19 31.02
N PRO A 575 -14.36 -0.28 30.04
CA PRO A 575 -13.75 -0.37 28.72
C PRO A 575 -12.23 -0.15 28.73
N GLU A 576 -11.70 0.75 29.56
CA GLU A 576 -10.26 1.03 29.58
C GLU A 576 -9.44 -0.16 30.08
N GLU A 577 -9.87 -0.78 31.18
CA GLU A 577 -9.20 -1.96 31.74
C GLU A 577 -9.34 -3.17 30.81
N PHE A 578 -10.47 -3.27 30.10
CA PHE A 578 -10.69 -4.30 29.09
C PHE A 578 -9.66 -4.21 27.95
N LEU A 579 -9.48 -3.03 27.34
CA LEU A 579 -8.52 -2.86 26.25
C LEU A 579 -7.08 -3.13 26.71
N GLU A 580 -6.70 -2.64 27.89
CA GLU A 580 -5.36 -2.87 28.45
C GLU A 580 -5.12 -4.36 28.76
N SER A 581 -6.13 -5.06 29.25
CA SER A 581 -6.05 -6.50 29.47
C SER A 581 -5.96 -7.29 28.16
N LEU A 582 -6.68 -6.83 27.12
CA LEU A 582 -6.73 -7.48 25.81
C LEU A 582 -5.39 -7.39 25.06
N ARG A 583 -4.62 -6.31 25.28
CA ARG A 583 -3.27 -6.12 24.69
C ARG A 583 -2.30 -7.26 24.98
N ASP A 584 -2.36 -7.82 26.19
CA ASP A 584 -1.47 -8.89 26.67
C ASP A 584 -2.18 -10.28 26.63
N ALA A 585 -3.34 -10.39 25.98
CA ALA A 585 -4.16 -11.59 26.04
C ALA A 585 -3.59 -12.74 25.18
N ASP A 586 -3.79 -13.97 25.66
CA ASP A 586 -3.49 -15.19 24.91
C ASP A 586 -4.76 -15.71 24.23
N ILE A 587 -4.72 -15.83 22.90
CA ILE A 587 -5.87 -16.29 22.11
C ILE A 587 -5.68 -17.77 21.78
N ALA A 588 -6.35 -18.63 22.56
CA ALA A 588 -6.35 -20.07 22.34
C ALA A 588 -7.43 -20.46 21.32
N ALA A 589 -7.00 -20.83 20.10
CA ALA A 589 -7.86 -21.25 19.01
C ALA A 589 -7.74 -22.76 18.74
N LYS A 590 -8.88 -23.48 18.66
CA LYS A 590 -8.91 -24.86 18.12
C LYS A 590 -9.39 -24.84 16.67
N PRO A 591 -8.50 -24.93 15.66
CA PRO A 591 -8.92 -24.98 14.27
C PRO A 591 -9.64 -26.30 13.99
N SER A 592 -10.89 -26.26 13.49
CA SER A 592 -11.50 -27.44 12.88
C SER A 592 -12.55 -27.09 11.83
N SER A 593 -12.20 -27.33 10.56
CA SER A 593 -13.11 -27.24 9.40
C SER A 593 -14.36 -28.12 9.53
N LEU A 594 -14.26 -29.23 10.29
CA LEU A 594 -15.40 -30.11 10.63
C LEU A 594 -16.43 -29.43 11.53
N ARG A 595 -16.00 -28.56 12.46
CA ARG A 595 -16.93 -27.82 13.34
C ARG A 595 -17.60 -26.67 12.60
N TYR A 596 -16.91 -25.99 11.68
CA TYR A 596 -17.55 -24.98 10.82
C TYR A 596 -18.76 -25.54 10.07
N ALA A 597 -18.59 -26.67 9.37
CA ALA A 597 -19.67 -27.31 8.63
C ALA A 597 -20.81 -27.80 9.56
N GLN A 598 -20.48 -28.34 10.74
CA GLN A 598 -21.48 -28.80 11.72
C GLN A 598 -22.24 -27.64 12.37
N VAL A 599 -21.56 -26.56 12.76
CA VAL A 599 -22.17 -25.36 13.35
C VAL A 599 -23.04 -24.65 12.32
N GLN A 600 -22.60 -24.55 11.05
CA GLN A 600 -23.45 -23.99 9.99
C GLN A 600 -24.67 -24.87 9.72
N ALA A 601 -24.51 -26.20 9.64
CA ALA A 601 -25.64 -27.11 9.48
C ALA A 601 -26.63 -26.99 10.65
N LEU A 602 -26.14 -26.86 11.90
CA LEU A 602 -26.96 -26.63 13.09
C LEU A 602 -27.66 -25.27 13.05
N LYS A 603 -27.00 -24.19 12.64
CA LYS A 603 -27.61 -22.86 12.42
C LYS A 603 -28.76 -22.98 11.41
N PHE A 604 -28.52 -23.60 10.25
CA PHE A 604 -29.57 -23.82 9.24
C PHE A 604 -30.72 -24.68 9.76
N LEU A 605 -30.43 -25.75 10.50
CA LEU A 605 -31.45 -26.63 11.08
C LEU A 605 -32.28 -25.91 12.16
N GLN A 606 -31.65 -25.21 13.10
CA GLN A 606 -32.37 -24.52 14.18
C GLN A 606 -33.17 -23.32 13.67
N THR A 607 -32.64 -22.58 12.69
CA THR A 607 -33.32 -21.42 12.10
C THR A 607 -34.44 -21.82 11.14
N LYS A 608 -34.33 -22.91 10.36
CA LYS A 608 -35.34 -23.33 9.36
C LYS A 608 -36.27 -24.47 9.79
N ALA A 609 -35.87 -25.37 10.69
CA ALA A 609 -36.66 -26.54 11.11
C ALA A 609 -37.53 -26.30 12.35
N THR A 610 -37.58 -25.08 12.90
CA THR A 610 -38.50 -24.73 13.98
C THR A 610 -39.97 -24.86 13.49
N PRO A 611 -40.82 -25.69 14.11
CA PRO A 611 -42.20 -25.87 13.68
C PRO A 611 -42.96 -24.54 13.62
N PRO A 612 -43.91 -24.34 12.67
CA PRO A 612 -44.66 -23.08 12.53
C PRO A 612 -45.33 -22.60 13.82
N ALA A 613 -45.72 -23.54 14.69
CA ALA A 613 -46.31 -23.25 16.00
C ALA A 613 -45.31 -22.61 16.98
N ALA A 614 -44.04 -23.08 17.01
CA ALA A 614 -42.98 -22.53 17.85
C ALA A 614 -42.54 -21.15 17.34
N ARG A 615 -42.43 -20.95 16.02
CA ARG A 615 -42.18 -19.62 15.42
C ARG A 615 -43.29 -18.61 15.76
N ARG A 616 -44.56 -19.03 15.77
CA ARG A 616 -45.68 -18.18 16.20
C ARG A 616 -45.62 -17.85 17.69
N ALA A 617 -45.16 -18.77 18.54
CA ALA A 617 -44.99 -18.54 19.97
C ALA A 617 -43.85 -17.55 20.26
N THR A 618 -42.69 -17.70 19.60
CA THR A 618 -41.57 -16.75 19.71
C THR A 618 -41.95 -15.38 19.16
N ARG A 619 -42.65 -15.31 18.02
CA ARG A 619 -43.14 -14.04 17.46
C ARG A 619 -44.18 -13.37 18.36
N ARG A 620 -45.06 -14.14 19.01
CA ARG A 620 -46.00 -13.62 20.03
C ARG A 620 -45.28 -13.12 21.28
N ARG A 621 -44.22 -13.80 21.74
CA ARG A 621 -43.35 -13.32 22.83
C ARG A 621 -42.60 -12.02 22.44
N LYS A 622 -42.02 -11.96 21.23
CA LYS A 622 -41.36 -10.75 20.71
C LYS A 622 -42.34 -9.56 20.61
N VAL A 623 -43.57 -9.78 20.13
CA VAL A 623 -44.62 -8.75 20.09
C VAL A 623 -45.09 -8.36 21.49
N ALA A 624 -45.26 -9.30 22.41
CA ALA A 624 -45.67 -8.99 23.79
C ALA A 624 -44.61 -8.20 24.56
N LYS A 625 -43.31 -8.53 24.42
CA LYS A 625 -42.19 -7.75 25.00
C LYS A 625 -42.10 -6.34 24.39
N ALA A 626 -42.25 -6.20 23.06
CA ALA A 626 -42.22 -4.90 22.39
C ALA A 626 -43.39 -3.98 22.76
N VAL A 627 -44.56 -4.55 23.09
CA VAL A 627 -45.73 -3.81 23.57
C VAL A 627 -45.59 -3.46 25.07
N ALA A 628 -44.99 -4.34 25.88
CA ALA A 628 -44.73 -4.05 27.29
C ALA A 628 -43.70 -2.93 27.51
N GLY A 629 -42.68 -2.82 26.64
CA GLY A 629 -41.67 -1.76 26.69
C GLY A 629 -42.15 -0.35 26.27
N ARG A 630 -43.39 -0.21 25.78
CA ARG A 630 -44.00 1.10 25.44
C ARG A 630 -44.99 1.62 26.49
N GLY A 631 -45.21 0.86 27.57
CA GLY A 631 -46.22 1.14 28.60
C GLY A 631 -45.72 1.80 29.88
N GLY A 632 -44.40 2.02 30.01
CA GLY A 632 -43.81 2.81 31.09
C GLY A 632 -43.13 4.02 30.50
N GLN A 633 -43.63 5.21 30.84
CA GLN A 633 -43.06 6.52 30.49
C GLN A 633 -41.63 6.68 30.97
#